data_AF-A0A2T4VJ00-F1
#
_entry.id   AF-A0A2T4VJ00-F1
#
_cell.length_a   1.000
_cell.length_b   1.000
_cell.length_c   1.000
_cell.angle_alpha   90.00
_cell.angle_beta   90.00
_cell.angle_gamma   90.00
#
_symmetry.space_group_name_H-M   'P 1'
#
loop_
_entity.id
_entity.type
_entity.pdbx_description
1 polymer ?
#
loop_
_entity_poly.entity_id
_entity_poly.type
_entity_poly.pdbx_seq_one_letter_code
_entity_poly.pdbx_strand_id
1 'polypeptide(L)'
;MRIVVGATTRPSPPCCSSGHVTHGCRLNTPLETGMKSALHERFRTLGERYRAECSKVGRRLSREAVAPTGLDRTVFRRLGDAGMFRVALEPTLGGEGLIGAVHALAGFAAGSGDLGLATSLLAHLVCTRLLAHAGSEAQCAHHLPRLLSGEWVGAVANTEPRAGTDILALRARVSPQKEGLRLDARKCSITNVGSADLAIVSARLAGVPPAHAVNLFLVETALPGVHMRPLTDLTGLTTSATGNLIARRVMLPPDTRLGEPGDGVRLFRTTFTEERLLAGVLYLAAVRRCLERGLAHAQARRTFGEPLGRHQYIQERLVRMRVAEETLEALLDSALGALSRGEDVFGTLSIIKLHGVEAAVDAAQGLIRVLGGKGLRRGEGAEGMLRDLLCLSVFGGTVELHKVVLYNETVKTRGRVRPPSCEEQELEVHDTRALPPGLEAGLCALVARTFPGEPSLHGRYYYDTRPDLVVTVRRGGVLAGFRAITFRDVLLGGRTVKVAGLGIAVSPEHQRQGLGTLLTRRALALLAKHGVELALAFLLSRSAEKLLRAAGFSRLSVPVTYNARDDGRLVTESMPTWGLALGGSALLEEIEARGGLHLGVGTW
;
A
#
# COMPACT_ATOMS: atom_id res chain seq x y z
N MET A 1 -49.39 -28.61 -15.85
CA MET A 1 -49.91 -28.54 -14.46
C MET A 1 -49.50 -27.18 -13.89
N ARG A 2 -50.43 -26.22 -13.85
CA ARG A 2 -50.26 -24.86 -13.32
C ARG A 2 -50.56 -24.90 -11.82
N ILE A 3 -49.74 -24.26 -10.99
CA ILE A 3 -50.05 -24.03 -9.57
C ILE A 3 -50.46 -22.57 -9.40
N VAL A 4 -51.67 -22.39 -8.87
CA VAL A 4 -52.34 -21.15 -8.50
C VAL A 4 -51.95 -20.81 -7.06
N VAL A 5 -51.71 -19.54 -6.74
CA VAL A 5 -51.70 -19.04 -5.36
C VAL A 5 -52.66 -17.86 -5.27
N GLY A 6 -53.63 -17.98 -4.36
CA GLY A 6 -54.82 -17.14 -4.26
C GLY A 6 -54.59 -15.74 -3.69
N ALA A 7 -55.46 -14.84 -4.12
CA ALA A 7 -55.59 -13.48 -3.64
C ALA A 7 -56.46 -13.43 -2.37
N THR A 8 -56.09 -12.55 -1.43
CA THR A 8 -56.99 -12.08 -0.37
C THR A 8 -57.23 -10.58 -0.56
N THR A 9 -58.48 -10.25 -0.86
CA THR A 9 -59.03 -8.90 -1.03
C THR A 9 -59.57 -8.36 0.28
N ARG A 10 -59.24 -7.10 0.63
CA ARG A 10 -60.12 -6.21 1.42
C ARG A 10 -60.11 -4.80 0.82
N PRO A 11 -61.21 -4.04 0.98
CA PRO A 11 -61.65 -3.05 -0.01
C PRO A 11 -61.19 -1.61 0.29
N SER A 12 -61.02 -0.85 -0.79
CA SER A 12 -60.70 0.58 -0.86
C SER A 12 -61.92 1.48 -0.61
N PRO A 13 -61.78 2.66 0.01
CA PRO A 13 -62.77 3.73 -0.04
C PRO A 13 -62.55 4.65 -1.27
N PRO A 14 -63.54 5.48 -1.65
CA PRO A 14 -63.73 5.93 -3.04
C PRO A 14 -62.99 7.23 -3.40
N CYS A 15 -62.69 7.35 -4.70
CA CYS A 15 -62.18 8.55 -5.35
C CYS A 15 -63.17 9.73 -5.30
N CYS A 16 -62.64 10.94 -5.07
CA CYS A 16 -63.25 12.19 -5.55
C CYS A 16 -62.21 13.03 -6.31
N SER A 17 -62.43 13.06 -7.63
CA SER A 17 -62.24 14.11 -8.64
C SER A 17 -61.23 15.27 -8.47
N SER A 18 -60.60 15.52 -9.63
CA SER A 18 -60.16 16.81 -10.21
C SER A 18 -58.84 17.39 -9.72
N GLY A 19 -57.85 17.32 -10.63
CA GLY A 19 -56.59 18.04 -10.54
C GLY A 19 -55.63 17.52 -11.60
N HIS A 20 -55.74 18.04 -12.82
CA HIS A 20 -54.70 17.85 -13.83
C HIS A 20 -53.38 18.41 -13.29
N VAL A 21 -52.46 17.52 -12.93
CA VAL A 21 -51.05 17.87 -12.77
C VAL A 21 -50.23 16.80 -13.50
N THR A 22 -49.84 17.12 -14.72
CA THR A 22 -48.77 16.43 -15.44
C THR A 22 -47.45 16.69 -14.71
N HIS A 23 -47.11 15.86 -13.72
CA HIS A 23 -45.72 15.75 -13.30
C HIS A 23 -45.00 14.81 -14.26
N GLY A 24 -44.51 15.39 -15.35
CA GLY A 24 -43.39 14.83 -16.08
C GLY A 24 -42.27 14.59 -15.07
N CYS A 25 -41.90 13.33 -14.89
CA CYS A 25 -40.76 12.94 -14.09
C CYS A 25 -39.49 13.42 -14.83
N ARG A 26 -39.15 14.70 -14.66
CA ARG A 26 -37.85 15.24 -15.02
C ARG A 26 -36.89 14.76 -13.94
N LEU A 27 -36.01 13.82 -14.28
CA LEU A 27 -34.77 13.51 -13.55
C LEU A 27 -33.77 14.69 -13.60
N ASN A 28 -34.26 15.91 -13.42
CA ASN A 28 -33.51 17.16 -13.58
C ASN A 28 -33.82 18.15 -12.45
N THR A 29 -34.13 17.66 -11.25
CA THR A 29 -33.87 18.42 -10.03
C THR A 29 -32.38 18.21 -9.70
N PRO A 30 -31.54 19.26 -9.75
CA PRO A 30 -30.25 19.19 -9.10
C PRO A 30 -30.53 18.77 -7.65
N LEU A 31 -29.82 17.76 -7.14
CA LEU A 31 -29.67 17.60 -5.70
C LEU A 31 -29.37 19.01 -5.15
N GLU A 32 -30.27 19.53 -4.31
CA GLU A 32 -30.12 20.87 -3.76
C GLU A 32 -28.71 21.02 -3.20
N THR A 33 -28.03 21.98 -3.81
CA THR A 33 -26.61 22.26 -3.78
C THR A 33 -26.16 22.67 -2.39
N GLY A 34 -25.76 21.68 -1.58
CA GLY A 34 -24.93 21.87 -0.40
C GLY A 34 -23.42 21.73 -0.65
N MET A 35 -22.98 21.42 -1.88
CA MET A 35 -21.61 20.95 -2.15
C MET A 35 -20.86 21.66 -3.27
N LYS A 36 -21.40 22.74 -3.86
CA LYS A 36 -20.66 23.58 -4.80
C LYS A 36 -20.29 24.88 -4.11
N SER A 37 -19.21 24.84 -3.34
CA SER A 37 -18.65 26.02 -2.68
C SER A 37 -18.21 27.06 -3.73
N ALA A 38 -18.10 28.34 -3.35
CA ALA A 38 -17.48 29.37 -4.20
C ALA A 38 -16.08 28.97 -4.68
N LEU A 39 -15.40 28.11 -3.90
CA LEU A 39 -14.14 27.48 -4.26
C LEU A 39 -14.29 26.57 -5.49
N HIS A 40 -15.30 25.70 -5.52
CA HIS A 40 -15.61 24.81 -6.67
C HIS A 40 -15.92 25.60 -7.95
N GLU A 41 -16.62 26.73 -7.86
CA GLU A 41 -16.95 27.55 -9.04
C GLU A 41 -15.72 28.33 -9.57
N ARG A 42 -14.88 28.84 -8.66
CA ARG A 42 -13.59 29.45 -9.01
C ARG A 42 -12.67 28.42 -9.68
N PHE A 43 -12.64 27.20 -9.15
CA PHE A 43 -11.90 26.05 -9.66
C PHE A 43 -12.36 25.63 -11.06
N ARG A 44 -13.68 25.59 -11.30
CA ARG A 44 -14.28 25.31 -12.61
C ARG A 44 -13.88 26.37 -13.64
N THR A 45 -14.01 27.65 -13.29
CA THR A 45 -13.68 28.78 -14.17
C THR A 45 -12.20 28.80 -14.56
N LEU A 46 -11.31 28.55 -13.60
CA LEU A 46 -9.88 28.46 -13.83
C LEU A 46 -9.52 27.25 -14.71
N GLY A 47 -10.14 26.10 -14.43
CA GLY A 47 -10.01 24.89 -15.24
C GLY A 47 -10.49 25.08 -16.68
N GLU A 48 -11.55 25.85 -16.91
CA GLU A 48 -12.05 26.18 -18.25
C GLU A 48 -11.12 27.10 -19.03
N ARG A 49 -10.56 28.12 -18.36
CA ARG A 49 -9.54 29.00 -18.95
C ARG A 49 -8.32 28.19 -19.43
N TYR A 50 -7.76 27.36 -18.55
CA TYR A 50 -6.62 26.51 -18.90
C TYR A 50 -7.01 25.41 -19.89
N ARG A 51 -8.23 24.88 -19.85
CA ARG A 51 -8.72 23.95 -20.86
C ARG A 51 -8.76 24.62 -22.23
N ALA A 52 -9.25 25.85 -22.36
CA ALA A 52 -9.34 26.53 -23.66
C ALA A 52 -7.95 26.80 -24.26
N GLU A 53 -7.03 27.32 -23.45
CA GLU A 53 -5.65 27.58 -23.85
C GLU A 53 -4.88 26.28 -24.13
N CYS A 54 -4.89 25.33 -23.20
CA CYS A 54 -4.18 24.07 -23.34
C CYS A 54 -4.84 23.10 -24.35
N SER A 55 -6.11 23.25 -24.72
CA SER A 55 -6.74 22.42 -25.76
C SER A 55 -6.26 22.79 -27.17
N LYS A 56 -6.02 24.08 -27.43
CA LYS A 56 -5.44 24.56 -28.70
C LYS A 56 -4.02 24.04 -28.86
N VAL A 57 -3.26 24.09 -27.76
CA VAL A 57 -1.86 23.64 -27.69
C VAL A 57 -1.79 22.11 -27.72
N GLY A 58 -2.52 21.42 -26.85
CA GLY A 58 -2.47 19.97 -26.67
C GLY A 58 -2.93 19.13 -27.87
N ARG A 59 -4.01 19.50 -28.58
CA ARG A 59 -4.47 18.75 -29.77
C ARG A 59 -3.50 18.85 -30.95
N ARG A 60 -2.83 19.99 -31.10
CA ARG A 60 -1.82 20.22 -32.12
C ARG A 60 -0.54 19.44 -31.79
N LEU A 61 -0.11 19.50 -30.53
CA LEU A 61 1.09 18.84 -30.06
C LEU A 61 0.96 17.32 -30.01
N SER A 62 -0.17 16.74 -29.63
CA SER A 62 -0.36 15.27 -29.65
C SER A 62 -0.18 14.65 -31.05
N ARG A 63 -0.38 15.43 -32.12
CA ARG A 63 -0.14 15.01 -33.52
C ARG A 63 1.30 15.19 -33.97
N GLU A 64 2.07 16.04 -33.29
CA GLU A 64 3.43 16.48 -33.66
C GLU A 64 4.50 15.89 -32.70
N ALA A 65 4.14 15.50 -31.48
CA ALA A 65 5.03 15.14 -30.37
C ALA A 65 5.20 13.63 -30.21
N VAL A 66 5.87 12.98 -31.17
CA VAL A 66 6.55 11.71 -30.91
C VAL A 66 7.89 11.72 -31.64
N ALA A 67 8.92 12.22 -30.97
CA ALA A 67 10.30 11.94 -31.38
C ALA A 67 10.78 10.68 -30.63
N PRO A 68 11.49 9.74 -31.28
CA PRO A 68 12.02 8.53 -30.63
C PRO A 68 12.98 8.79 -29.46
N THR A 69 13.45 10.04 -29.28
CA THR A 69 14.56 10.41 -28.41
C THR A 69 14.24 11.48 -27.36
N GLY A 70 13.00 11.97 -27.25
CA GLY A 70 12.65 12.99 -26.27
C GLY A 70 11.33 13.71 -26.51
N LEU A 71 10.95 14.54 -25.55
CA LEU A 71 9.75 15.36 -25.59
C LEU A 71 10.03 16.66 -26.36
N ASP A 72 9.11 17.08 -27.23
CA ASP A 72 9.26 18.32 -28.00
C ASP A 72 9.30 19.54 -27.06
N ARG A 73 10.47 20.17 -26.94
CA ARG A 73 10.71 21.32 -26.03
C ARG A 73 9.90 22.56 -26.43
N THR A 74 9.42 22.64 -27.67
CA THR A 74 8.54 23.75 -28.08
C THR A 74 7.20 23.71 -27.36
N VAL A 75 6.75 22.52 -26.92
CA VAL A 75 5.57 22.35 -26.06
C VAL A 75 5.75 23.12 -24.76
N PHE A 76 6.86 22.88 -24.06
CA PHE A 76 7.13 23.48 -22.75
C PHE A 76 7.22 24.99 -22.85
N ARG A 77 7.93 25.52 -23.86
CA ARG A 77 7.99 26.98 -24.08
C ARG A 77 6.61 27.59 -24.29
N ARG A 78 5.78 27.00 -25.16
CA ARG A 78 4.40 27.50 -25.40
C ARG A 78 3.55 27.47 -24.14
N LEU A 79 3.69 26.44 -23.31
CA LEU A 79 2.97 26.34 -22.03
C LEU A 79 3.50 27.35 -21.00
N GLY A 80 4.82 27.61 -21.00
CA GLY A 80 5.44 28.67 -20.20
C GLY A 80 4.98 30.06 -20.60
N ASP A 81 4.95 30.36 -21.91
CA ASP A 81 4.43 31.61 -22.48
C ASP A 81 2.95 31.83 -22.12
N ALA A 82 2.17 30.74 -22.08
CA ALA A 82 0.78 30.76 -21.62
C ALA A 82 0.62 30.88 -20.09
N GLY A 83 1.72 30.94 -19.34
CA GLY A 83 1.73 31.09 -17.88
C GLY A 83 1.43 29.81 -17.09
N MET A 84 1.38 28.64 -17.74
CA MET A 84 0.99 27.36 -17.12
C MET A 84 1.87 26.96 -15.93
N PHE A 85 3.17 27.27 -15.98
CA PHE A 85 4.09 26.91 -14.90
C PHE A 85 4.10 27.95 -13.79
N ARG A 86 3.83 29.23 -14.10
CA ARG A 86 3.76 30.32 -13.12
C ARG A 86 2.56 30.18 -12.19
N VAL A 87 1.41 29.75 -12.71
CA VAL A 87 0.21 29.55 -11.88
C VAL A 87 0.43 28.50 -10.78
N ALA A 88 1.37 27.59 -10.97
CA ALA A 88 1.71 26.58 -9.97
C ALA A 88 2.56 27.11 -8.80
N LEU A 89 3.04 28.35 -8.82
CA LEU A 89 3.77 28.94 -7.70
C LEU A 89 2.83 29.50 -6.65
N GLU A 90 3.28 29.62 -5.40
CA GLU A 90 2.48 30.22 -4.33
C GLU A 90 2.11 31.69 -4.63
N PRO A 91 1.02 32.22 -4.06
CA PRO A 91 0.60 33.62 -4.27
C PRO A 91 1.69 34.65 -3.98
N THR A 92 2.55 34.38 -2.99
CA THR A 92 3.72 35.23 -2.65
C THR A 92 4.75 35.32 -3.77
N LEU A 93 4.76 34.36 -4.69
CA LEU A 93 5.62 34.32 -5.88
C LEU A 93 4.84 34.65 -7.17
N GLY A 94 3.62 35.19 -7.04
CA GLY A 94 2.79 35.63 -8.17
C GLY A 94 2.06 34.50 -8.91
N GLY A 95 1.78 33.37 -8.25
CA GLY A 95 0.97 32.28 -8.79
C GLY A 95 -0.32 32.02 -7.99
N GLU A 96 -0.90 30.83 -8.14
CA GLU A 96 -2.14 30.38 -7.48
C GLU A 96 -1.95 29.09 -6.65
N GLY A 97 -0.70 28.73 -6.39
CA GLY A 97 -0.29 27.60 -5.56
C GLY A 97 -0.62 26.23 -6.16
N LEU A 98 -0.72 25.23 -5.28
CA LEU A 98 -1.01 23.84 -5.67
C LEU A 98 -2.37 23.69 -6.37
N ILE A 99 -3.35 24.50 -5.96
CA ILE A 99 -4.66 24.60 -6.61
C ILE A 99 -4.50 25.02 -8.08
N GLY A 100 -3.72 26.07 -8.31
CA GLY A 100 -3.39 26.54 -9.65
C GLY A 100 -2.77 25.44 -10.52
N ALA A 101 -1.81 24.71 -9.95
CA ALA A 101 -1.17 23.56 -10.61
C ALA A 101 -2.17 22.47 -11.01
N VAL A 102 -3.11 22.13 -10.12
CA VAL A 102 -4.15 21.13 -10.35
C VAL A 102 -5.05 21.54 -11.52
N HIS A 103 -5.51 22.79 -11.57
CA HIS A 103 -6.39 23.24 -12.66
C HIS A 103 -5.68 23.37 -13.99
N ALA A 104 -4.44 23.88 -13.98
CA ALA A 104 -3.61 23.95 -15.17
C ALA A 104 -3.40 22.55 -15.79
N LEU A 105 -3.04 21.56 -14.95
CA LEU A 105 -2.85 20.18 -15.40
C LEU A 105 -4.17 19.53 -15.84
N ALA A 106 -5.29 19.79 -15.14
CA ALA A 106 -6.61 19.27 -15.51
C ALA A 106 -7.07 19.78 -16.88
N GLY A 107 -6.90 21.09 -17.12
CA GLY A 107 -7.20 21.71 -18.41
C GLY A 107 -6.34 21.13 -19.53
N PHE A 108 -5.03 20.94 -19.26
CA PHE A 108 -4.11 20.33 -20.20
C PHE A 108 -4.45 18.88 -20.53
N ALA A 109 -4.67 18.04 -19.52
CA ALA A 109 -4.96 16.61 -19.71
C ALA A 109 -6.28 16.40 -20.48
N ALA A 110 -7.32 17.19 -20.17
CA ALA A 110 -8.57 17.16 -20.90
C ALA A 110 -8.40 17.56 -22.37
N GLY A 111 -7.66 18.64 -22.62
CA GLY A 111 -7.45 19.22 -23.94
C GLY A 111 -6.54 18.40 -24.86
N SER A 112 -5.40 17.93 -24.34
CA SER A 112 -4.42 17.15 -25.11
C SER A 112 -4.91 15.73 -25.38
N GLY A 113 -5.45 15.04 -24.37
CA GLY A 113 -5.73 13.62 -24.44
C GLY A 113 -4.51 12.71 -24.42
N ASP A 114 -3.35 13.26 -24.07
CA ASP A 114 -2.06 12.58 -24.06
C ASP A 114 -1.58 12.44 -22.61
N LEU A 115 -1.72 11.22 -22.06
CA LEU A 115 -1.36 10.95 -20.66
C LEU A 115 0.15 10.95 -20.43
N GLY A 116 0.96 10.57 -21.41
CA GLY A 116 2.41 10.65 -21.30
C GLY A 116 2.88 12.10 -21.22
N LEU A 117 2.44 12.96 -22.14
CA LEU A 117 2.78 14.38 -22.09
C LEU A 117 2.28 15.05 -20.80
N ALA A 118 1.07 14.71 -20.34
CA ALA A 118 0.56 15.20 -19.07
C ALA A 118 1.39 14.71 -17.86
N THR A 119 1.92 13.49 -17.90
CA THR A 119 2.84 12.95 -16.89
C THR A 119 4.19 13.68 -16.89
N SER A 120 4.71 14.06 -18.06
CA SER A 120 5.91 14.88 -18.17
C SER A 120 5.74 16.28 -17.58
N LEU A 121 4.59 16.91 -17.81
CA LEU A 121 4.25 18.19 -17.22
C LEU A 121 4.06 18.09 -15.71
N LEU A 122 3.43 17.03 -15.22
CA LEU A 122 3.34 16.74 -13.79
C LEU A 122 4.75 16.70 -13.15
N ALA A 123 5.67 15.93 -13.73
CA ALA A 123 7.04 15.83 -13.20
C ALA A 123 7.76 17.18 -13.18
N HIS A 124 7.57 18.01 -14.21
CA HIS A 124 8.11 19.36 -14.25
C HIS A 124 7.48 20.28 -13.20
N LEU A 125 6.15 20.27 -13.04
CA LEU A 125 5.45 21.06 -12.03
C LEU A 125 5.94 20.72 -10.62
N VAL A 126 6.10 19.43 -10.31
CA VAL A 126 6.62 18.96 -9.02
C VAL A 126 8.08 19.42 -8.81
N CYS A 127 8.93 19.34 -9.85
CA CYS A 127 10.29 19.86 -9.78
C CYS A 127 10.33 21.37 -9.49
N THR A 128 9.56 22.15 -10.25
CA THR A 128 9.49 23.61 -10.14
C THR A 128 8.95 24.04 -8.78
N ARG A 129 7.88 23.39 -8.29
CA ARG A 129 7.30 23.70 -6.98
C ARG A 129 8.20 23.32 -5.83
N LEU A 130 8.89 22.17 -5.92
CA LEU A 130 9.83 21.73 -4.89
C LEU A 130 11.01 22.71 -4.75
N LEU A 131 11.55 23.17 -5.88
CA LEU A 131 12.55 24.24 -5.89
C LEU A 131 12.01 25.53 -5.28
N ALA A 132 10.81 25.97 -5.66
CA ALA A 132 10.22 27.19 -5.11
C ALA A 132 9.96 27.12 -3.59
N HIS A 133 9.68 25.93 -3.05
CA HIS A 133 9.42 25.73 -1.62
C HIS A 133 10.69 25.58 -0.77
N ALA A 134 11.74 24.97 -1.32
CA ALA A 134 12.91 24.55 -0.54
C ALA A 134 14.23 25.17 -1.02
N GLY A 135 14.17 25.97 -2.10
CA GLY A 135 15.32 26.63 -2.68
C GLY A 135 15.76 27.86 -1.91
N SER A 136 17.07 28.08 -1.85
CA SER A 136 17.62 29.38 -1.44
C SER A 136 17.19 30.48 -2.42
N GLU A 137 17.29 31.75 -2.01
CA GLU A 137 17.01 32.88 -2.91
C GLU A 137 17.87 32.83 -4.18
N ALA A 138 19.15 32.45 -4.03
CA ALA A 138 20.08 32.31 -5.15
C ALA A 138 19.68 31.16 -6.10
N GLN A 139 19.33 30.00 -5.55
CA GLN A 139 18.84 28.85 -6.33
C GLN A 139 17.56 29.21 -7.10
N CYS A 140 16.61 29.87 -6.43
CA CYS A 140 15.36 30.31 -7.02
C CYS A 140 15.58 31.35 -8.12
N ALA A 141 16.41 32.36 -7.88
CA ALA A 141 16.71 33.41 -8.85
C ALA A 141 17.37 32.87 -10.13
N HIS A 142 18.25 31.86 -10.00
CA HIS A 142 18.89 31.22 -11.15
C HIS A 142 17.92 30.28 -11.87
N HIS A 143 17.29 29.33 -11.18
CA HIS A 143 16.60 28.22 -11.86
C HIS A 143 15.13 28.48 -12.18
N LEU A 144 14.37 29.16 -11.32
CA LEU A 144 12.92 29.30 -11.51
C LEU A 144 12.54 30.02 -12.80
N PRO A 145 13.15 31.16 -13.20
CA PRO A 145 12.75 31.86 -14.43
C PRO A 145 12.83 30.97 -15.69
N ARG A 146 13.82 30.10 -15.76
CA ARG A 146 14.03 29.17 -16.89
C ARG A 146 13.04 28.01 -16.88
N LEU A 147 12.69 27.50 -15.70
CA LEU A 147 11.64 26.49 -15.56
C LEU A 147 10.25 27.08 -15.88
N LEU A 148 9.95 28.28 -15.38
CA LEU A 148 8.65 28.94 -15.57
C LEU A 148 8.38 29.34 -17.01
N SER A 149 9.41 29.73 -17.76
CA SER A 149 9.30 29.99 -19.20
C SER A 149 9.23 28.72 -20.05
N GLY A 150 9.49 27.54 -19.47
CA GLY A 150 9.62 26.29 -20.20
C GLY A 150 10.89 26.23 -21.09
N GLU A 151 11.83 27.17 -20.93
CA GLU A 151 13.17 27.07 -21.52
C GLU A 151 13.86 25.81 -21.00
N TRP A 152 13.77 25.60 -19.69
CA TRP A 152 14.29 24.43 -18.99
C TRP A 152 13.18 23.46 -18.62
N VAL A 153 13.45 22.17 -18.78
CA VAL A 153 12.61 21.08 -18.32
C VAL A 153 13.16 20.52 -17.01
N GLY A 154 12.26 20.20 -16.07
CA GLY A 154 12.60 19.75 -14.73
C GLY A 154 12.32 18.27 -14.55
N ALA A 155 13.14 17.58 -13.76
CA ALA A 155 12.95 16.19 -13.38
C ALA A 155 13.17 15.97 -11.88
N VAL A 156 12.54 14.94 -11.32
CA VAL A 156 12.77 14.50 -9.93
C VAL A 156 13.30 13.07 -9.97
N ALA A 157 14.51 12.88 -9.44
CA ALA A 157 15.28 11.67 -9.60
C ALA A 157 15.46 10.93 -8.27
N ASN A 158 14.44 10.15 -7.92
CA ASN A 158 14.34 9.46 -6.64
C ASN A 158 14.74 7.99 -6.71
N THR A 159 14.07 7.25 -7.59
CA THR A 159 14.11 5.79 -7.70
C THR A 159 15.47 5.27 -8.15
N GLU A 160 15.91 4.18 -7.52
CA GLU A 160 17.10 3.42 -7.87
C GLU A 160 16.75 1.96 -8.20
N PRO A 161 17.60 1.24 -8.95
CA PRO A 161 17.34 -0.15 -9.32
C PRO A 161 17.09 -1.11 -8.14
N ARG A 162 17.55 -0.76 -6.93
CA ARG A 162 17.36 -1.55 -5.71
C ARG A 162 16.52 -0.83 -4.63
N ALA A 163 15.99 0.36 -4.93
CA ALA A 163 15.24 1.18 -3.99
C ALA A 163 14.24 2.06 -4.75
N GLY A 164 12.98 1.61 -4.81
CA GLY A 164 11.84 2.40 -5.32
C GLY A 164 10.83 2.65 -4.20
N THR A 165 10.08 1.61 -3.84
CA THR A 165 9.13 1.62 -2.72
C THR A 165 9.80 1.97 -1.39
N ASP A 166 10.95 1.37 -1.10
CA ASP A 166 11.78 1.70 0.06
C ASP A 166 12.81 2.78 -0.31
N ILE A 167 12.34 4.01 -0.42
CA ILE A 167 13.18 5.14 -0.83
C ILE A 167 14.27 5.48 0.19
N LEU A 168 14.11 5.08 1.46
CA LEU A 168 15.10 5.33 2.50
C LEU A 168 16.32 4.40 2.38
N ALA A 169 16.17 3.28 1.65
CA ALA A 169 17.24 2.36 1.31
C ALA A 169 18.08 2.77 0.09
N LEU A 170 17.87 3.98 -0.45
CA LEU A 170 18.66 4.50 -1.57
C LEU A 170 20.17 4.51 -1.25
N ARG A 171 20.99 4.28 -2.28
CA ARG A 171 22.45 4.12 -2.20
C ARG A 171 23.22 5.22 -2.91
N ALA A 172 22.60 6.01 -3.78
CA ALA A 172 23.24 7.19 -4.36
C ALA A 172 23.85 8.03 -3.23
N ARG A 173 25.05 8.55 -3.46
CA ARG A 173 25.85 9.18 -2.42
C ARG A 173 26.41 10.51 -2.90
N VAL A 174 26.37 11.49 -2.01
CA VAL A 174 27.15 12.71 -2.11
C VAL A 174 28.22 12.68 -1.03
N SER A 175 29.47 12.96 -1.42
CA SER A 175 30.62 12.96 -0.51
C SER A 175 31.37 14.29 -0.56
N PRO A 176 31.77 14.86 0.59
CA PRO A 176 32.68 16.00 0.61
C PRO A 176 34.01 15.65 -0.07
N GLN A 177 34.52 16.56 -0.88
CA GLN A 177 35.85 16.57 -1.49
C GLN A 177 36.52 17.91 -1.17
N LYS A 178 37.83 18.02 -1.43
CA LYS A 178 38.57 19.27 -1.23
C LYS A 178 37.95 20.46 -1.99
N GLU A 179 37.41 20.21 -3.17
CA GLU A 179 36.90 21.22 -4.11
C GLU A 179 35.37 21.36 -4.10
N GLY A 180 34.66 20.69 -3.19
CA GLY A 180 33.20 20.76 -3.10
C GLY A 180 32.55 19.40 -2.83
N LEU A 181 31.37 19.17 -3.41
CA LEU A 181 30.61 17.93 -3.24
C LEU A 181 30.75 17.05 -4.49
N ARG A 182 30.90 15.74 -4.29
CA ARG A 182 30.91 14.77 -5.39
C ARG A 182 29.73 13.82 -5.32
N LEU A 183 28.99 13.72 -6.41
CA LEU A 183 27.82 12.85 -6.60
C LEU A 183 28.19 11.56 -7.35
N ASP A 184 27.77 10.44 -6.76
CA ASP A 184 27.71 9.13 -7.41
C ASP A 184 26.28 8.59 -7.31
N ALA A 185 25.55 8.56 -8.42
CA ALA A 185 24.15 8.17 -8.45
C ALA A 185 23.80 7.33 -9.68
N ARG A 186 22.94 6.33 -9.48
CA ARG A 186 22.29 5.57 -10.56
C ARG A 186 20.79 5.54 -10.29
N LYS A 187 20.08 6.46 -10.92
CA LYS A 187 18.63 6.58 -10.85
C LYS A 187 17.97 5.92 -12.07
N CYS A 188 16.78 5.38 -11.89
CA CYS A 188 16.02 4.69 -12.94
C CYS A 188 14.54 5.07 -12.91
N SER A 189 13.88 4.94 -14.07
CA SER A 189 12.48 5.33 -14.25
C SER A 189 12.22 6.80 -13.94
N ILE A 190 13.13 7.67 -14.37
CA ILE A 190 13.04 9.11 -14.18
C ILE A 190 12.33 9.72 -15.38
N THR A 191 11.24 10.42 -15.13
CA THR A 191 10.48 11.16 -16.14
C THR A 191 11.27 12.38 -16.62
N ASN A 192 11.05 12.78 -17.87
CA ASN A 192 11.74 13.85 -18.60
C ASN A 192 13.22 13.57 -18.93
N VAL A 193 13.65 12.31 -18.91
CA VAL A 193 15.02 11.92 -19.28
C VAL A 193 15.27 12.21 -20.76
N GLY A 194 16.40 12.86 -21.05
CA GLY A 194 16.77 13.29 -22.41
C GLY A 194 16.26 14.69 -22.77
N SER A 195 15.34 15.25 -22.00
CA SER A 195 14.85 16.63 -22.20
C SER A 195 15.10 17.53 -20.99
N ALA A 196 15.26 16.97 -19.78
CA ALA A 196 15.50 17.73 -18.56
C ALA A 196 16.85 18.45 -18.58
N ASP A 197 16.84 19.70 -18.13
CA ASP A 197 18.04 20.54 -17.92
C ASP A 197 18.40 20.60 -16.44
N LEU A 198 17.41 20.44 -15.56
CA LEU A 198 17.58 20.37 -14.11
C LEU A 198 16.92 19.10 -13.57
N ALA A 199 17.67 18.36 -12.75
CA ALA A 199 17.16 17.23 -11.99
C ALA A 199 17.35 17.45 -10.49
N ILE A 200 16.29 17.29 -9.70
CA ILE A 200 16.39 17.20 -8.24
C ILE A 200 16.70 15.74 -7.90
N VAL A 201 17.93 15.46 -7.51
CA VAL A 201 18.43 14.11 -7.25
C VAL A 201 18.47 13.83 -5.76
N SER A 202 17.83 12.74 -5.33
CA SER A 202 17.96 12.28 -3.94
C SER A 202 19.22 11.45 -3.75
N ALA A 203 19.98 11.72 -2.68
CA ALA A 203 21.19 10.99 -2.37
C ALA A 203 21.51 11.03 -0.87
N ARG A 204 22.30 10.06 -0.42
CA ARG A 204 22.85 9.99 0.93
C ARG A 204 24.08 10.90 1.06
N LEU A 205 24.01 11.88 1.95
CA LEU A 205 25.15 12.73 2.29
C LEU A 205 26.09 11.96 3.24
N ALA A 206 27.33 11.77 2.83
CA ALA A 206 28.36 11.10 3.64
C ALA A 206 28.71 11.94 4.88
N GLY A 207 28.97 11.26 6.01
CA GLY A 207 29.30 11.93 7.27
C GLY A 207 28.08 12.43 8.07
N VAL A 208 26.86 12.23 7.57
CA VAL A 208 25.62 12.60 8.26
C VAL A 208 24.98 11.36 8.92
N PRO A 209 24.41 11.47 10.13
CA PRO A 209 23.76 10.35 10.81
C PRO A 209 22.70 9.67 9.93
N PRO A 210 22.50 8.35 10.04
CA PRO A 210 21.58 7.60 9.18
C PRO A 210 20.16 8.19 9.09
N ALA A 211 19.65 8.79 10.17
CA ALA A 211 18.34 9.43 10.24
C ALA A 211 18.22 10.68 9.35
N HIS A 212 19.33 11.37 9.08
CA HIS A 212 19.38 12.62 8.31
C HIS A 212 20.18 12.46 7.00
N ALA A 213 20.59 11.23 6.68
CA ALA A 213 21.50 10.99 5.58
C ALA A 213 20.87 11.31 4.22
N VAL A 214 19.56 11.14 4.05
CA VAL A 214 18.88 11.38 2.76
C VAL A 214 18.63 12.88 2.57
N ASN A 215 19.14 13.41 1.46
CA ASN A 215 19.07 14.82 1.08
C ASN A 215 18.72 14.95 -0.42
N LEU A 216 18.32 16.14 -0.84
CA LEU A 216 18.02 16.48 -2.23
C LEU A 216 19.06 17.45 -2.79
N PHE A 217 19.44 17.27 -4.05
CA PHE A 217 20.47 18.06 -4.70
C PHE A 217 20.01 18.52 -6.09
N LEU A 218 20.23 19.79 -6.41
CA LEU A 218 20.00 20.41 -7.72
C LEU A 218 21.14 20.03 -8.65
N VAL A 219 20.85 19.20 -9.65
CA VAL A 219 21.84 18.70 -10.61
C VAL A 219 21.46 19.17 -12.00
N GLU A 220 22.22 20.13 -12.53
CA GLU A 220 22.13 20.49 -13.94
C GLU A 220 22.60 19.31 -14.81
N THR A 221 21.79 18.90 -15.78
CA THR A 221 22.03 17.68 -16.56
C THR A 221 23.18 17.82 -17.55
N ALA A 222 23.61 19.05 -17.82
CA ALA A 222 24.77 19.39 -18.64
C ALA A 222 26.11 19.20 -17.91
N LEU A 223 26.11 18.96 -16.59
CA LEU A 223 27.35 18.77 -15.84
C LEU A 223 28.15 17.56 -16.38
N PRO A 224 29.49 17.69 -16.54
CA PRO A 224 30.33 16.58 -16.99
C PRO A 224 30.17 15.34 -16.10
N GLY A 225 29.89 14.19 -16.74
CA GLY A 225 29.69 12.91 -16.05
C GLY A 225 28.24 12.61 -15.65
N VAL A 226 27.30 13.53 -15.92
CA VAL A 226 25.86 13.25 -15.90
C VAL A 226 25.45 12.68 -17.26
N HIS A 227 24.80 11.52 -17.25
CA HIS A 227 24.30 10.86 -18.44
C HIS A 227 22.83 10.49 -18.28
N MET A 228 22.01 11.02 -19.17
CA MET A 228 20.60 10.68 -19.29
C MET A 228 20.41 9.65 -20.41
N ARG A 229 19.78 8.51 -20.10
CA ARG A 229 19.55 7.41 -21.04
C ARG A 229 18.06 7.07 -21.08
N PRO A 230 17.32 7.50 -22.12
CA PRO A 230 15.91 7.13 -22.30
C PRO A 230 15.72 5.62 -22.37
N LEU A 231 14.58 5.14 -21.86
CA LEU A 231 14.08 3.79 -22.10
C LEU A 231 13.18 3.82 -23.33
N THR A 232 13.40 2.90 -24.25
CA THR A 232 12.65 2.83 -25.53
C THR A 232 11.65 1.67 -25.56
N ASP A 233 11.57 0.89 -24.47
CA ASP A 233 10.85 -0.37 -24.35
C ASP A 233 9.68 -0.32 -23.35
N LEU A 234 9.26 0.88 -22.94
CA LEU A 234 8.07 1.05 -22.10
C LEU A 234 6.79 0.73 -22.88
N THR A 235 5.89 -0.03 -22.24
CA THR A 235 4.61 -0.39 -22.85
C THR A 235 3.71 0.83 -23.07
N GLY A 236 3.73 1.81 -22.17
CA GLY A 236 2.93 3.03 -22.24
C GLY A 236 3.74 4.26 -21.85
N LEU A 237 3.07 5.41 -21.83
CA LEU A 237 3.65 6.74 -21.64
C LEU A 237 4.74 7.05 -22.67
N THR A 238 4.55 6.60 -23.91
CA THR A 238 5.57 6.70 -24.98
C THR A 238 5.88 8.14 -25.39
N THR A 239 4.99 9.08 -25.08
CA THR A 239 5.14 10.53 -25.26
C THR A 239 5.81 11.21 -24.05
N SER A 240 6.09 10.44 -22.99
CA SER A 240 6.81 10.86 -21.79
C SER A 240 8.19 10.22 -21.75
N ALA A 241 9.23 10.99 -22.09
CA ALA A 241 10.59 10.46 -22.11
C ALA A 241 11.01 10.02 -20.69
N THR A 242 11.06 8.71 -20.45
CA THR A 242 11.39 8.12 -19.15
C THR A 242 12.67 7.33 -19.28
N GLY A 243 13.56 7.41 -18.30
CA GLY A 243 14.74 6.55 -18.33
C GLY A 243 15.67 6.64 -17.14
N ASN A 244 16.96 6.50 -17.39
CA ASN A 244 17.99 6.45 -16.36
C ASN A 244 18.78 7.75 -16.30
N LEU A 245 19.06 8.20 -15.07
CA LEU A 245 20.05 9.25 -14.80
C LEU A 245 21.24 8.61 -14.10
N ILE A 246 22.41 8.71 -14.72
CA ILE A 246 23.65 8.15 -14.22
C ILE A 246 24.62 9.31 -13.99
N ALA A 247 25.01 9.54 -12.75
CA ALA A 247 26.07 10.48 -12.37
C ALA A 247 27.26 9.68 -11.85
N ARG A 248 28.40 9.79 -12.54
CA ARG A 248 29.65 9.10 -12.14
C ARG A 248 30.66 10.13 -11.66
N ARG A 249 30.91 10.18 -10.35
CA ARG A 249 31.89 11.07 -9.73
C ARG A 249 31.74 12.53 -10.17
N VAL A 250 30.51 13.01 -10.29
CA VAL A 250 30.20 14.36 -10.76
C VAL A 250 30.51 15.36 -9.66
N MET A 251 31.35 16.36 -9.95
CA MET A 251 31.57 17.49 -9.06
C MET A 251 30.37 18.43 -9.14
N LEU A 252 29.70 18.65 -8.00
CA LEU A 252 28.56 19.54 -7.91
C LEU A 252 29.04 20.95 -7.58
N PRO A 253 28.42 21.99 -8.18
CA PRO A 253 28.67 23.38 -7.81
C PRO A 253 28.41 23.65 -6.31
N PRO A 254 28.96 24.74 -5.76
CA PRO A 254 28.52 25.29 -4.49
C PRO A 254 27.00 25.56 -4.51
N ASP A 255 26.36 25.50 -3.34
CA ASP A 255 24.90 25.73 -3.19
C ASP A 255 24.00 24.79 -4.04
N THR A 256 24.39 23.53 -4.20
CA THR A 256 23.58 22.49 -4.89
C THR A 256 22.55 21.80 -3.99
N ARG A 257 22.71 21.84 -2.65
CA ARG A 257 21.78 21.14 -1.76
C ARG A 257 20.48 21.92 -1.64
N LEU A 258 19.37 21.23 -1.80
CA LEU A 258 18.04 21.80 -1.63
C LEU A 258 17.58 21.60 -0.18
N GLY A 259 17.26 22.71 0.50
CA GLY A 259 16.91 22.73 1.92
C GLY A 259 18.07 22.45 2.88
N GLU A 260 17.72 22.29 4.16
CA GLU A 260 18.68 22.08 5.25
C GLU A 260 19.23 20.64 5.28
N PRO A 261 20.40 20.40 5.90
CA PRO A 261 20.92 19.03 6.05
C PRO A 261 19.91 18.15 6.80
N GLY A 262 19.51 17.04 6.17
CA GLY A 262 18.57 16.07 6.76
C GLY A 262 17.10 16.30 6.44
N ASP A 263 16.77 17.35 5.67
CA ASP A 263 15.40 17.67 5.29
C ASP A 263 14.79 16.70 4.24
N GLY A 264 15.58 15.79 3.67
CA GLY A 264 15.14 14.98 2.53
C GLY A 264 13.83 14.21 2.77
N VAL A 265 13.62 13.66 3.98
CA VAL A 265 12.37 12.94 4.31
C VAL A 265 11.17 13.89 4.37
N ARG A 266 11.35 15.09 4.92
CA ARG A 266 10.32 16.13 5.00
C ARG A 266 9.95 16.60 3.59
N LEU A 267 10.96 16.90 2.77
CA LEU A 267 10.78 17.32 1.39
C LEU A 267 10.11 16.25 0.54
N PHE A 268 10.49 14.97 0.70
CA PHE A 268 9.80 13.86 0.05
C PHE A 268 8.31 13.80 0.36
N ARG A 269 7.92 14.03 1.62
CA ARG A 269 6.50 14.05 1.97
C ARG A 269 5.76 15.16 1.22
N THR A 270 6.34 16.35 1.10
CA THR A 270 5.77 17.44 0.28
C THR A 270 5.68 17.02 -1.19
N THR A 271 6.78 16.54 -1.77
CA THR A 271 6.83 16.08 -3.17
C THR A 271 5.77 15.03 -3.47
N PHE A 272 5.63 14.00 -2.62
CA PHE A 272 4.67 12.93 -2.85
C PHE A 272 3.22 13.37 -2.66
N THR A 273 2.95 14.32 -1.77
CA THR A 273 1.62 14.94 -1.65
C THR A 273 1.24 15.60 -2.97
N GLU A 274 2.12 16.43 -3.53
CA GLU A 274 1.84 17.11 -4.80
C GLU A 274 1.73 16.13 -5.98
N GLU A 275 2.69 15.21 -6.10
CA GLU A 275 2.72 14.20 -7.16
C GLU A 275 1.44 13.35 -7.18
N ARG A 276 0.98 12.88 -6.01
CA ARG A 276 -0.23 12.04 -5.91
C ARG A 276 -1.50 12.81 -6.23
N LEU A 277 -1.59 14.06 -5.79
CA LEU A 277 -2.72 14.93 -6.10
C LEU A 277 -2.82 15.17 -7.61
N LEU A 278 -1.71 15.57 -8.23
CA LEU A 278 -1.63 15.80 -9.67
C LEU A 278 -1.86 14.52 -10.48
N ALA A 279 -1.42 13.35 -9.99
CA ALA A 279 -1.71 12.08 -10.65
C ALA A 279 -3.21 11.75 -10.62
N GLY A 280 -3.90 12.07 -9.52
CA GLY A 280 -5.36 11.97 -9.41
C GLY A 280 -6.10 12.73 -10.51
N VAL A 281 -5.61 13.91 -10.87
CA VAL A 281 -6.13 14.72 -11.98
C VAL A 281 -6.03 13.98 -13.31
N LEU A 282 -4.91 13.28 -13.56
CA LEU A 282 -4.72 12.50 -14.78
C LEU A 282 -5.69 11.32 -14.87
N TYR A 283 -5.96 10.65 -13.73
CA TYR A 283 -6.94 9.55 -13.69
C TYR A 283 -8.36 10.05 -13.99
N LEU A 284 -8.77 11.16 -13.38
CA LEU A 284 -10.07 11.76 -13.66
C LEU A 284 -10.20 12.16 -15.14
N ALA A 285 -9.16 12.77 -15.72
CA ALA A 285 -9.15 13.12 -17.14
C ALA A 285 -9.26 11.90 -18.06
N ALA A 286 -8.58 10.80 -17.70
CA ALA A 286 -8.65 9.54 -18.45
C ALA A 286 -10.05 8.90 -18.37
N VAL A 287 -10.64 8.83 -17.18
CA VAL A 287 -12.01 8.30 -16.96
C VAL A 287 -13.04 9.10 -17.76
N ARG A 288 -12.98 10.43 -17.67
CA ARG A 288 -13.86 11.34 -18.43
C ARG A 288 -13.78 11.10 -19.93
N ARG A 289 -12.56 10.99 -20.45
CA ARG A 289 -12.34 10.70 -21.88
C ARG A 289 -12.86 9.32 -22.27
N CYS A 290 -12.72 8.32 -21.41
CA CYS A 290 -13.31 7.00 -21.64
C CYS A 290 -14.83 7.05 -21.71
N LEU A 291 -15.45 7.73 -20.74
CA LEU A 291 -16.90 7.89 -20.68
C LEU A 291 -17.43 8.64 -21.90
N GLU A 292 -16.85 9.80 -22.24
CA GLU A 292 -17.26 10.63 -23.38
C GLU A 292 -17.19 9.83 -24.69
N ARG A 293 -16.05 9.18 -24.96
CA ARG A 293 -15.86 8.39 -26.19
C ARG A 293 -16.75 7.15 -26.22
N GLY A 294 -16.87 6.47 -25.09
CA GLY A 294 -17.72 5.28 -24.95
C GLY A 294 -19.18 5.62 -25.18
N LEU A 295 -19.67 6.69 -24.58
CA LEU A 295 -21.05 7.17 -24.72
C LEU A 295 -21.34 7.59 -26.16
N ALA A 296 -20.46 8.39 -26.77
CA ALA A 296 -20.60 8.80 -28.17
C ALA A 296 -20.66 7.59 -29.12
N HIS A 297 -19.79 6.59 -28.92
CA HIS A 297 -19.84 5.37 -29.71
C HIS A 297 -21.11 4.55 -29.45
N ALA A 298 -21.52 4.41 -28.19
CA ALA A 298 -22.70 3.65 -27.81
C ALA A 298 -24.00 4.24 -28.37
N GLN A 299 -24.06 5.56 -28.53
CA GLN A 299 -25.20 6.26 -29.14
C GLN A 299 -25.20 6.16 -30.66
N ALA A 300 -24.03 6.24 -31.30
CA ALA A 300 -23.93 6.27 -32.76
C ALA A 300 -23.92 4.87 -33.41
N ARG A 301 -23.30 3.87 -32.76
CA ARG A 301 -23.17 2.51 -33.32
C ARG A 301 -24.47 1.74 -33.15
N ARG A 302 -24.89 1.01 -34.18
CA ARG A 302 -26.04 0.11 -34.13
C ARG A 302 -25.62 -1.37 -34.24
N THR A 303 -26.25 -2.21 -33.44
CA THR A 303 -26.14 -3.67 -33.45
C THR A 303 -27.51 -4.26 -33.14
N PHE A 304 -27.86 -5.40 -33.76
CA PHE A 304 -29.17 -6.03 -33.56
C PHE A 304 -30.37 -5.05 -33.77
N GLY A 305 -30.24 -4.11 -34.71
CA GLY A 305 -31.28 -3.12 -35.03
C GLY A 305 -31.35 -1.89 -34.12
N GLU A 306 -30.66 -1.88 -32.98
CA GLU A 306 -30.74 -0.80 -31.98
C GLU A 306 -29.38 -0.13 -31.72
N PRO A 307 -29.35 1.10 -31.17
CA PRO A 307 -28.12 1.70 -30.68
C PRO A 307 -27.45 0.81 -29.64
N LEU A 308 -26.13 0.68 -29.70
CA LEU A 308 -25.32 -0.17 -28.83
C LEU A 308 -25.59 0.12 -27.34
N GLY A 309 -25.86 1.37 -26.98
CA GLY A 309 -26.23 1.80 -25.63
C GLY A 309 -27.60 1.33 -25.11
N ARG A 310 -28.39 0.59 -25.90
CA ARG A 310 -29.61 -0.09 -25.44
C ARG A 310 -29.33 -1.44 -24.77
N HIS A 311 -28.17 -2.03 -25.01
CA HIS A 311 -27.81 -3.31 -24.41
C HIS A 311 -27.28 -3.13 -22.98
N GLN A 312 -27.83 -3.88 -22.03
CA GLN A 312 -27.55 -3.75 -20.59
C GLN A 312 -26.06 -3.87 -20.24
N TYR A 313 -25.33 -4.80 -20.86
CA TYR A 313 -23.89 -4.96 -20.63
C TYR A 313 -23.04 -3.75 -21.08
N ILE A 314 -23.54 -2.95 -22.02
CA ILE A 314 -22.89 -1.69 -22.43
C ILE A 314 -23.24 -0.59 -21.43
N GLN A 315 -24.51 -0.52 -21.02
CA GLN A 315 -24.97 0.42 -19.99
C GLN A 315 -24.19 0.26 -18.69
N GLU A 316 -24.00 -0.97 -18.21
CA GLU A 316 -23.23 -1.27 -17.00
C GLU A 316 -21.82 -0.65 -17.07
N ARG A 317 -21.12 -0.80 -18.21
CA ARG A 317 -19.77 -0.25 -18.38
C ARG A 317 -19.75 1.27 -18.33
N LEU A 318 -20.67 1.92 -19.03
CA LEU A 318 -20.77 3.38 -19.04
C LEU A 318 -21.16 3.91 -17.65
N VAL A 319 -22.06 3.22 -16.94
CA VAL A 319 -22.46 3.56 -15.57
C VAL A 319 -21.27 3.43 -14.62
N ARG A 320 -20.46 2.38 -14.71
CA ARG A 320 -19.23 2.25 -13.90
C ARG A 320 -18.25 3.39 -14.14
N MET A 321 -18.05 3.79 -15.41
CA MET A 321 -17.20 4.95 -15.73
C MET A 321 -17.77 6.25 -15.15
N ARG A 322 -19.10 6.43 -15.17
CA ARG A 322 -19.76 7.59 -14.57
C ARG A 322 -19.60 7.62 -13.04
N VAL A 323 -19.76 6.48 -12.37
CA VAL A 323 -19.50 6.37 -10.92
C VAL A 323 -18.04 6.71 -10.60
N ALA A 324 -17.10 6.21 -11.40
CA ALA A 324 -15.68 6.52 -11.23
C ALA A 324 -15.37 8.01 -11.43
N GLU A 325 -15.98 8.66 -12.41
CA GLU A 325 -15.86 10.11 -12.63
C GLU A 325 -16.29 10.90 -11.39
N GLU A 326 -17.51 10.67 -10.93
CA GLU A 326 -18.09 11.37 -9.77
C GLU A 326 -17.30 11.11 -8.49
N THR A 327 -16.88 9.85 -8.27
CA THR A 327 -16.11 9.48 -7.08
C THR A 327 -14.74 10.14 -7.07
N LEU A 328 -14.03 10.16 -8.21
CA LEU A 328 -12.72 10.79 -8.30
C LEU A 328 -12.78 12.30 -8.17
N GLU A 329 -13.77 12.93 -8.79
CA GLU A 329 -14.01 14.37 -8.66
C GLU A 329 -14.28 14.76 -7.20
N ALA A 330 -15.18 14.05 -6.53
CA ALA A 330 -15.49 14.30 -5.13
C ALA A 330 -14.27 14.11 -4.21
N LEU A 331 -13.44 13.08 -4.45
CA LEU A 331 -12.22 12.86 -3.67
C LEU A 331 -11.18 13.97 -3.90
N LEU A 332 -10.97 14.40 -5.14
CA LEU A 332 -10.06 15.50 -5.47
C LEU A 332 -10.53 16.82 -4.84
N ASP A 333 -11.82 17.15 -4.96
CA ASP A 333 -12.40 18.34 -4.35
C ASP A 333 -12.29 18.32 -2.83
N SER A 334 -12.55 17.17 -2.21
CA SER A 334 -12.38 16.99 -0.77
C SER A 334 -10.92 17.22 -0.34
N ALA A 335 -9.96 16.65 -1.09
CA ALA A 335 -8.54 16.84 -0.83
C ALA A 335 -8.10 18.31 -1.00
N LEU A 336 -8.57 19.00 -2.04
CA LEU A 336 -8.29 20.43 -2.26
C LEU A 336 -8.88 21.30 -1.14
N GLY A 337 -10.11 21.00 -0.73
CA GLY A 337 -10.77 21.70 0.38
C GLY A 337 -10.01 21.52 1.69
N ALA A 338 -9.58 20.30 2.01
CA ALA A 338 -8.78 19.98 3.19
C ALA A 338 -7.40 20.66 3.15
N LEU A 339 -6.70 20.62 2.01
CA LEU A 339 -5.44 21.34 1.80
C LEU A 339 -5.58 22.84 2.03
N SER A 340 -6.67 23.45 1.54
CA SER A 340 -6.94 24.88 1.72
C SER A 340 -7.15 25.26 3.20
N ARG A 341 -7.53 24.30 4.04
CA ARG A 341 -7.66 24.47 5.50
C ARG A 341 -6.39 24.06 6.27
N GLY A 342 -5.31 23.69 5.58
CA GLY A 342 -4.07 23.23 6.20
C GLY A 342 -4.16 21.83 6.83
N GLU A 343 -5.14 21.02 6.44
CA GLU A 343 -5.34 19.67 6.97
C GLU A 343 -4.37 18.66 6.30
N ASP A 344 -4.02 17.59 7.04
CA ASP A 344 -3.25 16.49 6.46
C ASP A 344 -4.12 15.65 5.51
N VAL A 345 -3.72 15.59 4.24
CA VAL A 345 -4.41 14.83 3.19
C VAL A 345 -3.62 13.63 2.69
N PHE A 346 -2.47 13.31 3.29
CA PHE A 346 -1.57 12.27 2.77
C PHE A 346 -2.25 10.90 2.59
N GLY A 347 -3.17 10.59 3.51
CA GLY A 347 -4.07 9.45 3.45
C GLY A 347 -5.05 9.49 2.28
N THR A 348 -5.85 10.55 2.21
CA THR A 348 -6.79 10.81 1.11
C THR A 348 -6.11 10.75 -0.26
N LEU A 349 -4.90 11.30 -0.39
CA LEU A 349 -4.13 11.24 -1.64
C LEU A 349 -3.66 9.83 -1.97
N SER A 350 -3.41 8.98 -0.97
CA SER A 350 -3.13 7.56 -1.18
C SER A 350 -4.39 6.80 -1.63
N ILE A 351 -5.58 7.17 -1.13
CA ILE A 351 -6.86 6.65 -1.65
C ILE A 351 -7.03 7.06 -3.10
N ILE A 352 -6.84 8.33 -3.44
CA ILE A 352 -6.94 8.84 -4.82
C ILE A 352 -5.95 8.11 -5.73
N LYS A 353 -4.71 7.91 -5.29
CA LYS A 353 -3.69 7.22 -6.07
C LYS A 353 -4.03 5.74 -6.32
N LEU A 354 -4.53 5.04 -5.30
CA LEU A 354 -4.92 3.64 -5.40
C LEU A 354 -6.22 3.47 -6.20
N HIS A 355 -7.32 4.02 -5.69
CA HIS A 355 -8.64 3.87 -6.30
C HIS A 355 -8.72 4.52 -7.67
N GLY A 356 -8.10 5.69 -7.84
CA GLY A 356 -8.17 6.43 -9.10
C GLY A 356 -7.50 5.72 -10.26
N VAL A 357 -6.32 5.13 -10.04
CA VAL A 357 -5.65 4.41 -11.13
C VAL A 357 -6.35 3.08 -11.45
N GLU A 358 -6.87 2.36 -10.45
CA GLU A 358 -7.66 1.13 -10.66
C GLU A 358 -8.94 1.45 -11.46
N ALA A 359 -9.67 2.50 -11.06
CA ALA A 359 -10.87 2.95 -11.76
C ALA A 359 -10.59 3.44 -13.19
N ALA A 360 -9.46 4.13 -13.40
CA ALA A 360 -9.06 4.57 -14.73
C ALA A 360 -8.67 3.39 -15.64
N VAL A 361 -7.94 2.40 -15.13
CA VAL A 361 -7.61 1.16 -15.85
C VAL A 361 -8.90 0.43 -16.26
N ASP A 362 -9.84 0.27 -15.34
CA ASP A 362 -11.14 -0.35 -15.62
C ASP A 362 -11.94 0.44 -16.66
N ALA A 363 -11.91 1.77 -16.61
CA ALA A 363 -12.55 2.63 -17.60
C ALA A 363 -11.92 2.46 -18.99
N ALA A 364 -10.58 2.38 -19.09
CA ALA A 364 -9.89 2.17 -20.37
C ALA A 364 -10.18 0.77 -20.95
N GLN A 365 -10.17 -0.28 -20.12
CA GLN A 365 -10.60 -1.62 -20.53
C GLN A 365 -12.06 -1.63 -20.98
N GLY A 366 -12.93 -0.94 -20.24
CA GLY A 366 -14.34 -0.76 -20.58
C GLY A 366 -14.51 -0.06 -21.93
N LEU A 367 -13.75 1.00 -22.21
CA LEU A 367 -13.79 1.71 -23.48
C LEU A 367 -13.41 0.80 -24.63
N ILE A 368 -12.33 0.03 -24.51
CA ILE A 368 -11.91 -0.92 -25.55
C ILE A 368 -13.05 -1.90 -25.86
N ARG A 369 -13.71 -2.43 -24.83
CA ARG A 369 -14.85 -3.36 -24.99
C ARG A 369 -16.07 -2.69 -25.63
N VAL A 370 -16.39 -1.43 -25.26
CA VAL A 370 -17.48 -0.67 -25.87
C VAL A 370 -17.21 -0.38 -27.35
N LEU A 371 -15.95 -0.08 -27.72
CA LEU A 371 -15.55 0.15 -29.11
C LEU A 371 -15.41 -1.15 -29.93
N GLY A 372 -15.37 -2.32 -29.28
CA GLY A 372 -15.12 -3.61 -29.92
C GLY A 372 -13.78 -3.65 -30.65
N GLY A 373 -13.75 -4.22 -31.86
CA GLY A 373 -12.53 -4.31 -32.67
C GLY A 373 -11.87 -2.95 -32.96
N LYS A 374 -12.63 -1.85 -32.96
CA LYS A 374 -12.10 -0.48 -33.11
C LYS A 374 -11.21 -0.10 -31.92
N GLY A 375 -11.56 -0.53 -30.71
CA GLY A 375 -10.80 -0.23 -29.49
C GLY A 375 -9.39 -0.85 -29.47
N LEU A 376 -9.16 -1.91 -30.26
CA LEU A 376 -7.87 -2.59 -30.37
C LEU A 376 -6.93 -1.94 -31.41
N ARG A 377 -7.42 -0.96 -32.19
CA ARG A 377 -6.61 -0.30 -33.23
C ARG A 377 -5.79 0.83 -32.62
N ARG A 378 -4.47 0.83 -32.84
CA ARG A 378 -3.55 1.87 -32.34
C ARG A 378 -4.00 3.30 -32.69
N GLY A 379 -4.49 3.51 -33.92
CA GLY A 379 -4.98 4.83 -34.38
C GLY A 379 -6.21 5.37 -33.64
N GLU A 380 -6.89 4.53 -32.86
CA GLU A 380 -8.03 4.94 -32.03
C GLU A 380 -7.59 5.33 -30.60
N GLY A 381 -6.37 5.01 -30.19
CA GLY A 381 -5.78 5.44 -28.92
C GLY A 381 -6.40 4.86 -27.64
N ALA A 382 -7.43 4.00 -27.72
CA ALA A 382 -8.03 3.38 -26.52
C ALA A 382 -7.08 2.36 -25.87
N GLU A 383 -6.44 1.51 -26.67
CA GLU A 383 -5.40 0.58 -26.19
C GLU A 383 -4.16 1.31 -25.65
N GLY A 384 -3.78 2.43 -26.28
CA GLY A 384 -2.68 3.27 -25.81
C GLY A 384 -2.94 3.85 -24.43
N MET A 385 -4.15 4.38 -24.19
CA MET A 385 -4.54 4.87 -22.88
C MET A 385 -4.48 3.78 -21.80
N LEU A 386 -4.90 2.54 -22.12
CA LEU A 386 -4.77 1.43 -21.18
C LEU A 386 -3.29 1.15 -20.85
N ARG A 387 -2.41 1.13 -21.86
CA ARG A 387 -0.97 0.95 -21.64
C ARG A 387 -0.38 2.07 -20.77
N ASP A 388 -0.76 3.32 -21.02
CA ASP A 388 -0.34 4.47 -20.22
C ASP A 388 -0.76 4.34 -18.75
N LEU A 389 -2.01 3.93 -18.50
CA LEU A 389 -2.55 3.75 -17.16
C LEU A 389 -1.94 2.55 -16.41
N LEU A 390 -1.55 1.50 -17.13
CA LEU A 390 -0.77 0.40 -16.56
C LEU A 390 0.63 0.85 -16.11
N CYS A 391 1.27 1.78 -16.83
CA CYS A 391 2.51 2.38 -16.33
C CYS A 391 2.24 3.22 -15.08
N LEU A 392 1.16 4.03 -15.09
CA LEU A 392 0.80 4.88 -13.94
C LEU A 392 0.32 4.08 -12.71
N SER A 393 -0.08 2.81 -12.83
CA SER A 393 -0.40 1.98 -11.66
C SER A 393 0.85 1.57 -10.87
N VAL A 394 2.03 1.68 -11.50
CA VAL A 394 3.33 1.37 -10.91
C VAL A 394 4.10 2.65 -10.57
N PHE A 395 4.11 3.64 -11.46
CA PHE A 395 4.81 4.91 -11.28
C PHE A 395 4.14 5.79 -10.22
N GLY A 396 4.93 6.60 -9.51
CA GLY A 396 4.46 7.45 -8.40
C GLY A 396 4.03 6.67 -7.14
N GLY A 397 4.41 5.38 -7.05
CA GLY A 397 4.03 4.45 -5.98
C GLY A 397 3.07 3.37 -6.48
N THR A 398 3.41 2.10 -6.22
CA THR A 398 2.59 0.97 -6.65
C THR A 398 1.28 0.91 -5.88
N VAL A 399 0.25 0.30 -6.46
CA VAL A 399 -1.03 0.09 -5.77
C VAL A 399 -0.85 -0.69 -4.45
N GLU A 400 0.08 -1.64 -4.39
CA GLU A 400 0.43 -2.37 -3.17
C GLU A 400 1.04 -1.47 -2.09
N LEU A 401 1.95 -0.57 -2.46
CA LEU A 401 2.51 0.41 -1.52
C LEU A 401 1.39 1.26 -0.91
N HIS A 402 0.46 1.74 -1.74
CA HIS A 402 -0.64 2.56 -1.24
C HIS A 402 -1.59 1.78 -0.32
N LYS A 403 -1.80 0.48 -0.55
CA LYS A 403 -2.52 -0.39 0.40
C LYS A 403 -1.82 -0.44 1.76
N VAL A 404 -0.49 -0.57 1.80
CA VAL A 404 0.29 -0.54 3.05
C VAL A 404 0.21 0.83 3.74
N VAL A 405 0.33 1.93 2.98
CA VAL A 405 0.21 3.29 3.53
C VAL A 405 -1.18 3.50 4.16
N LEU A 406 -2.23 3.13 3.45
CA LEU A 406 -3.61 3.27 3.93
C LEU A 406 -3.92 2.37 5.12
N TYR A 407 -3.39 1.15 5.15
CA TYR A 407 -3.52 0.27 6.31
C TYR A 407 -2.92 0.94 7.55
N ASN A 408 -1.68 1.41 7.45
CA ASN A 408 -0.99 2.05 8.56
C ASN A 408 -1.68 3.35 9.01
N GLU A 409 -2.19 4.13 8.07
CA GLU A 409 -2.96 5.34 8.37
C GLU A 409 -4.29 4.99 9.05
N THR A 410 -5.03 4.00 8.55
CA THR A 410 -6.30 3.54 9.14
C THR A 410 -6.10 3.04 10.56
N VAL A 411 -5.02 2.30 10.83
CA VAL A 411 -4.65 1.88 12.19
C VAL A 411 -4.36 3.10 13.07
N LYS A 412 -3.76 4.18 12.55
CA LYS A 412 -3.52 5.40 13.34
C LYS A 412 -4.79 6.21 13.60
N THR A 413 -5.65 6.37 12.58
CA THR A 413 -6.84 7.24 12.64
C THR A 413 -8.03 6.56 13.29
N ARG A 414 -8.23 5.26 13.02
CA ARG A 414 -9.33 4.44 13.56
C ARG A 414 -8.88 3.49 14.67
N GLY A 415 -7.58 3.30 14.90
CA GLY A 415 -7.06 2.48 15.99
C GLY A 415 -7.17 3.09 17.38
N ARG A 416 -8.02 4.11 17.55
CA ARG A 416 -8.75 4.32 18.81
C ARG A 416 -10.19 3.82 18.64
N VAL A 417 -10.34 2.51 18.50
CA VAL A 417 -11.54 1.88 19.04
C VAL A 417 -11.38 2.01 20.55
N ARG A 418 -11.99 3.06 21.13
CA ARG A 418 -12.18 3.14 22.57
C ARG A 418 -13.02 1.90 22.91
N PRO A 419 -12.54 0.96 23.75
CA PRO A 419 -13.40 -0.12 24.18
C PRO A 419 -14.63 0.53 24.84
N PRO A 420 -15.82 -0.06 24.70
CA PRO A 420 -16.97 0.42 25.48
C PRO A 420 -16.54 0.50 26.94
N SER A 421 -16.86 1.62 27.60
CA SER A 421 -16.71 1.75 29.04
C SER A 421 -17.58 0.66 29.65
N CYS A 422 -16.96 -0.44 30.04
CA CYS A 422 -17.65 -1.54 30.67
C CYS A 422 -17.38 -1.43 32.16
N GLU A 423 -18.47 -1.23 32.90
CA GLU A 423 -18.58 -1.40 34.33
C GLU A 423 -18.00 -2.76 34.77
N GLU A 424 -17.57 -2.81 36.03
CA GLU A 424 -17.00 -3.98 36.72
C GLU A 424 -17.69 -5.30 36.36
N GLN A 425 -16.97 -6.26 35.78
CA GLN A 425 -17.44 -7.65 35.70
C GLN A 425 -16.31 -8.69 35.87
N GLU A 426 -16.65 -9.70 36.65
CA GLU A 426 -15.87 -10.86 37.14
C GLU A 426 -15.34 -11.79 36.03
N LEU A 427 -14.44 -12.70 36.41
CA LEU A 427 -13.71 -13.60 35.50
C LEU A 427 -13.92 -15.08 35.89
N GLU A 428 -14.32 -15.91 34.92
CA GLU A 428 -14.51 -17.37 35.06
C GLU A 428 -13.45 -18.18 34.27
N VAL A 429 -13.02 -19.31 34.85
CA VAL A 429 -12.06 -20.31 34.33
C VAL A 429 -12.82 -21.53 33.79
N HIS A 430 -12.45 -22.07 32.61
CA HIS A 430 -13.04 -23.32 32.12
C HIS A 430 -12.06 -24.33 31.49
N ASP A 431 -12.33 -25.59 31.82
CA ASP A 431 -11.84 -26.88 31.31
C ASP A 431 -10.43 -27.33 31.74
N THR A 432 -10.36 -28.00 32.90
CA THR A 432 -9.19 -28.68 33.47
C THR A 432 -9.40 -30.20 33.48
N ARG A 433 -9.30 -30.85 32.33
CA ARG A 433 -9.36 -32.32 32.28
C ARG A 433 -8.08 -32.94 32.84
N ALA A 434 -8.19 -33.49 34.05
CA ALA A 434 -7.26 -34.42 34.72
C ALA A 434 -5.77 -33.99 34.76
N LEU A 435 -5.49 -32.74 35.14
CA LEU A 435 -4.12 -32.32 35.46
C LEU A 435 -3.60 -33.02 36.74
N PRO A 436 -2.30 -33.35 36.84
CA PRO A 436 -1.70 -33.76 38.10
C PRO A 436 -1.98 -32.73 39.22
N PRO A 437 -2.40 -33.16 40.42
CA PRO A 437 -2.72 -32.24 41.52
C PRO A 437 -1.56 -31.26 41.81
N GLY A 438 -1.88 -29.97 41.91
CA GLY A 438 -0.91 -28.91 42.21
C GLY A 438 -0.06 -28.41 41.04
N LEU A 439 -0.09 -29.08 39.88
CA LEU A 439 0.71 -28.68 38.71
C LEU A 439 0.25 -27.33 38.15
N GLU A 440 -1.07 -27.09 38.06
CA GLU A 440 -1.66 -25.83 37.60
C GLU A 440 -1.18 -24.63 38.43
N ALA A 441 -1.30 -24.71 39.75
CA ALA A 441 -0.83 -23.69 40.67
C ALA A 441 0.69 -23.45 40.55
N GLY A 442 1.47 -24.53 40.39
CA GLY A 442 2.91 -24.45 40.15
C GLY A 442 3.26 -23.73 38.85
N LEU A 443 2.48 -23.94 37.79
CA LEU A 443 2.66 -23.31 36.47
C LEU A 443 2.31 -21.82 36.50
N CYS A 444 1.19 -21.44 37.12
CA CYS A 444 0.80 -20.06 37.32
C CYS A 444 1.84 -19.30 38.17
N ALA A 445 2.31 -19.90 39.27
CA ALA A 445 3.35 -19.31 40.11
C ALA A 445 4.72 -19.22 39.41
N LEU A 446 5.03 -20.17 38.52
CA LEU A 446 6.26 -20.12 37.73
C LEU A 446 6.26 -18.95 36.75
N VAL A 447 5.12 -18.74 36.08
CA VAL A 447 4.90 -17.64 35.16
C VAL A 447 4.98 -16.30 35.91
N ALA A 448 4.27 -16.15 37.03
CA ALA A 448 4.32 -14.96 37.88
C ALA A 448 5.73 -14.64 38.40
N ARG A 449 6.51 -15.65 38.83
CA ARG A 449 7.91 -15.44 39.30
C ARG A 449 8.90 -15.11 38.20
N THR A 450 8.58 -15.42 36.96
CA THR A 450 9.43 -15.08 35.81
C THR A 450 9.25 -13.60 35.42
N PHE A 451 8.18 -12.95 35.91
CA PHE A 451 7.84 -11.55 35.65
C PHE A 451 7.38 -10.83 36.95
N PRO A 452 8.30 -10.37 37.81
CA PRO A 452 7.95 -9.86 39.15
C PRO A 452 7.25 -8.48 39.05
N GLY A 453 5.95 -8.44 39.36
CA GLY A 453 5.17 -7.19 39.41
C GLY A 453 3.65 -7.29 39.20
N GLU A 454 3.06 -8.49 39.06
CA GLU A 454 1.64 -8.64 38.66
C GLU A 454 0.84 -9.52 39.63
N PRO A 455 -0.05 -8.95 40.47
CA PRO A 455 -0.86 -9.70 41.44
C PRO A 455 -2.07 -10.46 40.87
N SER A 456 -2.40 -10.34 39.59
CA SER A 456 -3.56 -11.04 39.00
C SER A 456 -3.37 -11.25 37.49
N LEU A 457 -3.14 -12.51 37.12
CA LEU A 457 -3.05 -13.03 35.75
C LEU A 457 -4.41 -12.84 35.03
N HIS A 458 -4.46 -12.58 33.71
CA HIS A 458 -5.46 -13.14 32.73
C HIS A 458 -5.20 -12.68 31.25
N GLY A 459 -5.56 -13.54 30.28
CA GLY A 459 -5.55 -13.27 28.83
C GLY A 459 -6.39 -14.29 28.00
N ARG A 460 -6.54 -14.08 26.67
CA ARG A 460 -7.15 -15.01 25.67
C ARG A 460 -6.50 -14.89 24.29
N TYR A 461 -6.41 -16.00 23.54
CA TYR A 461 -6.63 -16.14 22.07
C TYR A 461 -6.96 -17.59 21.65
N TYR A 462 -7.61 -17.74 20.48
CA TYR A 462 -8.13 -18.95 19.82
C TYR A 462 -7.12 -19.60 18.87
N TYR A 463 -7.08 -20.94 18.83
CA TYR A 463 -6.83 -21.75 17.62
C TYR A 463 -7.44 -23.16 17.76
N ASP A 464 -7.90 -23.69 16.63
CA ASP A 464 -8.48 -25.02 16.43
C ASP A 464 -7.40 -26.11 16.56
N THR A 465 -7.29 -26.69 17.75
CA THR A 465 -6.82 -28.06 18.12
C THR A 465 -6.52 -28.05 19.63
N ARG A 466 -7.31 -28.80 20.41
CA ARG A 466 -7.59 -28.59 21.86
C ARG A 466 -6.37 -28.77 22.79
N PRO A 467 -5.86 -27.71 23.47
CA PRO A 467 -4.89 -27.82 24.56
C PRO A 467 -5.58 -28.11 25.91
N ASP A 468 -4.91 -28.85 26.80
CA ASP A 468 -5.47 -29.25 28.11
C ASP A 468 -5.23 -28.20 29.22
N LEU A 469 -4.31 -27.25 29.02
CA LEU A 469 -4.14 -26.04 29.87
C LEU A 469 -3.44 -24.91 29.09
N VAL A 470 -3.96 -23.67 29.19
CA VAL A 470 -3.35 -22.47 28.60
C VAL A 470 -3.22 -21.35 29.62
N VAL A 471 -2.00 -20.79 29.77
CA VAL A 471 -1.71 -19.64 30.65
C VAL A 471 -1.14 -18.49 29.81
N THR A 472 -1.72 -17.30 29.92
CA THR A 472 -1.32 -16.09 29.18
C THR A 472 -0.97 -14.95 30.14
N VAL A 473 0.04 -14.13 29.79
CA VAL A 473 0.48 -12.94 30.55
C VAL A 473 0.57 -11.74 29.63
N ARG A 474 0.09 -10.58 30.09
CA ARG A 474 0.10 -9.32 29.35
C ARG A 474 0.62 -8.18 30.22
N ARG A 475 1.50 -7.33 29.66
CA ARG A 475 2.04 -6.14 30.31
C ARG A 475 1.63 -4.89 29.54
N GLY A 476 0.90 -3.97 30.18
CA GLY A 476 0.48 -2.71 29.53
C GLY A 476 -0.33 -2.91 28.23
N GLY A 477 -1.14 -3.97 28.16
CA GLY A 477 -1.90 -4.35 26.96
C GLY A 477 -1.13 -5.15 25.90
N VAL A 478 0.18 -5.37 26.07
CA VAL A 478 1.02 -6.17 25.15
C VAL A 478 1.18 -7.60 25.68
N LEU A 479 1.03 -8.60 24.82
CA LEU A 479 1.27 -10.02 25.15
C LEU A 479 2.74 -10.23 25.56
N ALA A 480 2.97 -10.51 26.84
CA ALA A 480 4.30 -10.74 27.41
C ALA A 480 4.73 -12.20 27.23
N GLY A 481 3.78 -13.14 27.34
CA GLY A 481 3.98 -14.53 26.95
C GLY A 481 2.74 -15.40 27.12
N PHE A 482 2.75 -16.59 26.52
CA PHE A 482 1.76 -17.62 26.77
C PHE A 482 2.34 -19.03 26.70
N ARG A 483 1.70 -19.95 27.41
CA ARG A 483 2.07 -21.36 27.49
C ARG A 483 0.83 -22.22 27.28
N ALA A 484 0.90 -23.15 26.33
CA ALA A 484 -0.07 -24.21 26.14
C ALA A 484 0.59 -25.56 26.49
N ILE A 485 -0.12 -26.38 27.25
CA ILE A 485 0.30 -27.76 27.57
C ILE A 485 -0.81 -28.72 27.15
N THR A 486 -0.44 -29.77 26.44
CA THR A 486 -1.29 -30.95 26.21
C THR A 486 -0.73 -32.13 26.99
N PHE A 487 -1.60 -33.01 27.49
CA PHE A 487 -1.25 -34.26 28.17
C PHE A 487 -1.90 -35.44 27.45
N ARG A 488 -1.14 -36.53 27.33
CA ARG A 488 -1.62 -37.80 26.82
C ARG A 488 -1.00 -38.94 27.61
N ASP A 489 -1.82 -39.89 28.01
CA ASP A 489 -1.35 -41.19 28.48
C ASP A 489 -1.03 -42.05 27.25
N VAL A 490 0.18 -42.59 27.19
CA VAL A 490 0.66 -43.37 26.06
C VAL A 490 1.10 -44.73 26.59
N LEU A 491 0.55 -45.80 26.02
CA LEU A 491 0.94 -47.15 26.38
C LEU A 491 2.27 -47.50 25.70
N LEU A 492 3.31 -47.73 26.49
CA LEU A 492 4.64 -48.15 26.04
C LEU A 492 5.01 -49.41 26.82
N GLY A 493 5.30 -50.50 26.12
CA GLY A 493 5.77 -51.71 26.80
C GLY A 493 4.74 -52.45 27.67
N GLY A 494 3.45 -52.09 27.59
CA GLY A 494 2.43 -52.57 28.53
C GLY A 494 2.35 -51.76 29.83
N ARG A 495 3.13 -50.67 29.95
CA ARG A 495 3.01 -49.65 30.98
C ARG A 495 2.44 -48.36 30.39
N THR A 496 1.59 -47.67 31.15
CA THR A 496 1.08 -46.34 30.76
C THR A 496 2.09 -45.27 31.16
N VAL A 497 2.48 -44.42 30.22
CA VAL A 497 3.48 -43.35 30.38
C VAL A 497 2.84 -42.01 30.06
N LYS A 498 3.06 -40.99 30.91
CA LYS A 498 2.51 -39.63 30.72
C LYS A 498 3.39 -38.78 29.82
N VAL A 499 2.80 -38.28 28.74
CA VAL A 499 3.46 -37.44 27.72
C VAL A 499 2.87 -36.04 27.72
N ALA A 500 3.72 -34.99 27.67
CA ALA A 500 3.28 -33.60 27.57
C ALA A 500 3.78 -32.89 26.29
N GLY A 501 2.88 -32.22 25.56
CA GLY A 501 3.24 -31.29 24.48
C GLY A 501 3.39 -29.86 25.00
N LEU A 502 4.42 -29.13 24.56
CA LEU A 502 4.77 -27.82 25.11
C LEU A 502 4.87 -26.73 24.02
N GLY A 503 3.95 -25.76 24.08
CA GLY A 503 3.97 -24.54 23.26
C GLY A 503 4.33 -23.32 24.09
N ILE A 504 5.35 -22.56 23.68
CA ILE A 504 5.80 -21.33 24.35
C ILE A 504 5.92 -20.22 23.32
N ALA A 505 5.33 -19.08 23.64
CA ALA A 505 5.49 -17.86 22.86
C ALA A 505 5.68 -16.66 23.78
N VAL A 506 6.65 -15.83 23.45
CA VAL A 506 6.97 -14.57 24.13
C VAL A 506 7.22 -13.48 23.09
N SER A 507 7.08 -12.21 23.45
CA SER A 507 7.33 -11.12 22.49
C SER A 507 8.79 -11.12 22.00
N PRO A 508 9.07 -10.57 20.80
CA PRO A 508 10.44 -10.51 20.25
C PRO A 508 11.44 -9.79 21.17
N GLU A 509 10.97 -8.85 21.97
CA GLU A 509 11.78 -8.13 22.97
C GLU A 509 12.20 -9.03 24.13
N HIS A 510 11.26 -9.75 24.73
CA HIS A 510 11.55 -10.69 25.83
C HIS A 510 12.33 -11.92 25.35
N GLN A 511 12.16 -12.30 24.08
CA GLN A 511 13.01 -13.31 23.47
C GLN A 511 14.47 -12.87 23.40
N ARG A 512 14.75 -11.59 23.08
CA ARG A 512 16.11 -11.02 23.11
C ARG A 512 16.69 -10.93 24.52
N GLN A 513 15.85 -10.84 25.54
CA GLN A 513 16.24 -10.84 26.97
C GLN A 513 16.43 -12.25 27.55
N GLY A 514 16.25 -13.32 26.74
CA GLY A 514 16.44 -14.71 27.17
C GLY A 514 15.31 -15.29 28.02
N LEU A 515 14.19 -14.57 28.17
CA LEU A 515 13.10 -14.97 29.07
C LEU A 515 12.29 -16.15 28.55
N GLY A 516 12.15 -16.29 27.22
CA GLY A 516 11.56 -17.49 26.62
C GLY A 516 12.36 -18.76 26.96
N THR A 517 13.68 -18.67 26.94
CA THR A 517 14.58 -19.77 27.32
C THR A 517 14.50 -20.10 28.80
N LEU A 518 14.46 -19.09 29.67
CA LEU A 518 14.31 -19.27 31.12
C LEU A 518 12.97 -19.93 31.48
N LEU A 519 11.88 -19.48 30.85
CA LEU A 519 10.54 -20.03 31.04
C LEU A 519 10.49 -21.50 30.60
N THR A 520 11.10 -21.84 29.47
CA THR A 520 11.21 -23.21 28.96
C THR A 520 11.97 -24.13 29.92
N ARG A 521 13.10 -23.67 30.46
CA ARG A 521 13.92 -24.49 31.37
C ARG A 521 13.18 -24.82 32.67
N ARG A 522 12.56 -23.81 33.29
CA ARG A 522 11.83 -24.00 34.55
C ARG A 522 10.53 -24.80 34.35
N ALA A 523 9.91 -24.66 33.18
CA ALA A 523 8.74 -25.43 32.76
C ALA A 523 9.01 -26.94 32.73
N LEU A 524 10.14 -27.35 32.13
CA LEU A 524 10.54 -28.74 32.02
C LEU A 524 10.89 -29.35 33.40
N ALA A 525 11.59 -28.59 34.24
CA ALA A 525 11.90 -29.03 35.60
C ALA A 525 10.64 -29.25 36.46
N LEU A 526 9.62 -28.40 36.29
CA LEU A 526 8.35 -28.55 37.00
C LEU A 526 7.57 -29.78 36.52
N LEU A 527 7.54 -30.06 35.22
CA LEU A 527 6.88 -31.26 34.67
C LEU A 527 7.53 -32.56 35.15
N ALA A 528 8.87 -32.59 35.18
CA ALA A 528 9.63 -33.72 35.72
C ALA A 528 9.25 -34.01 37.18
N LYS A 529 9.09 -32.96 38.01
CA LYS A 529 8.68 -33.08 39.41
C LYS A 529 7.25 -33.65 39.59
N HIS A 530 6.41 -33.58 38.56
CA HIS A 530 5.02 -34.07 38.58
C HIS A 530 4.84 -35.38 37.79
N GLY A 531 5.91 -36.15 37.57
CA GLY A 531 5.83 -37.50 37.00
C GLY A 531 5.50 -37.55 35.51
N VAL A 532 5.76 -36.46 34.76
CA VAL A 532 5.71 -36.48 33.29
C VAL A 532 7.01 -37.06 32.77
N GLU A 533 6.94 -38.24 32.15
CA GLU A 533 8.11 -39.03 31.74
C GLU A 533 8.61 -38.65 30.33
N LEU A 534 7.76 -38.03 29.48
CA LEU A 534 8.12 -37.60 28.12
C LEU A 534 7.59 -36.18 27.80
N ALA A 535 8.42 -35.30 27.25
CA ALA A 535 8.01 -33.94 26.87
C ALA A 535 8.38 -33.63 25.40
N LEU A 536 7.39 -33.30 24.57
CA LEU A 536 7.56 -32.93 23.17
C LEU A 536 7.55 -31.39 23.06
N ALA A 537 8.71 -30.78 22.85
CA ALA A 537 8.85 -29.34 22.66
C ALA A 537 9.05 -28.99 21.17
N PHE A 538 8.16 -28.19 20.58
CA PHE A 538 8.20 -27.78 19.16
C PHE A 538 9.13 -26.59 18.86
N LEU A 539 10.32 -26.51 19.47
CA LEU A 539 11.22 -25.37 19.32
C LEU A 539 12.64 -25.80 18.91
N LEU A 540 12.90 -25.82 17.61
CA LEU A 540 14.22 -26.16 17.05
C LEU A 540 15.09 -24.90 16.87
N SER A 541 15.88 -24.57 17.89
CA SER A 541 17.13 -23.80 17.69
C SER A 541 18.31 -24.60 18.26
N ARG A 542 19.50 -24.52 17.63
CA ARG A 542 20.73 -25.20 18.12
C ARG A 542 21.09 -24.82 19.57
N SER A 543 20.64 -23.65 20.02
CA SER A 543 20.84 -23.16 21.40
C SER A 543 19.96 -23.89 22.41
N ALA A 544 18.73 -24.27 22.04
CA ALA A 544 17.86 -25.10 22.87
C ALA A 544 18.43 -26.51 23.04
N GLU A 545 18.99 -27.09 21.97
CA GLU A 545 19.60 -28.42 21.98
C GLU A 545 20.78 -28.54 22.97
N LYS A 546 21.66 -27.53 23.04
CA LYS A 546 22.77 -27.51 24.01
C LYS A 546 22.28 -27.47 25.47
N LEU A 547 21.24 -26.70 25.75
CA LEU A 547 20.67 -26.56 27.10
C LEU A 547 19.94 -27.82 27.57
N LEU A 548 19.33 -28.55 26.64
CA LEU A 548 18.59 -29.78 26.92
C LEU A 548 19.53 -30.96 27.26
N ARG A 549 20.67 -31.05 26.56
CA ARG A 549 21.74 -32.01 26.93
C ARG A 549 22.29 -31.74 28.33
N ALA A 550 22.46 -30.47 28.70
CA ALA A 550 22.92 -30.07 30.04
C ALA A 550 21.91 -30.37 31.16
N ALA A 551 20.64 -30.64 30.82
CA ALA A 551 19.57 -30.97 31.77
C ALA A 551 19.26 -32.48 31.83
N GLY A 552 20.04 -33.33 31.16
CA GLY A 552 19.92 -34.80 31.22
C GLY A 552 18.97 -35.45 30.21
N PHE A 553 18.57 -34.74 29.15
CA PHE A 553 17.69 -35.28 28.11
C PHE A 553 18.48 -35.85 26.92
N SER A 554 18.12 -37.05 26.46
CA SER A 554 18.68 -37.69 25.25
C SER A 554 17.78 -37.46 24.03
N ARG A 555 18.39 -37.32 22.85
CA ARG A 555 17.68 -37.12 21.57
C ARG A 555 17.13 -38.46 21.07
N LEU A 556 15.83 -38.52 20.80
CA LEU A 556 15.15 -39.69 20.23
C LEU A 556 14.72 -39.40 18.78
N SER A 557 15.08 -40.31 17.87
CA SER A 557 14.60 -40.32 16.49
C SER A 557 13.60 -41.45 16.35
N VAL A 558 12.30 -41.14 16.48
CA VAL A 558 11.27 -42.19 16.46
C VAL A 558 10.16 -41.76 15.52
N PRO A 559 9.74 -42.62 14.57
CA PRO A 559 8.53 -42.34 13.80
C PRO A 559 7.34 -42.33 14.77
N VAL A 560 6.61 -41.22 14.78
CA VAL A 560 5.39 -41.06 15.58
C VAL A 560 4.22 -41.32 14.66
N THR A 561 3.41 -42.32 15.02
CA THR A 561 2.26 -42.70 14.21
C THR A 561 0.99 -42.23 14.90
N TYR A 562 0.15 -41.47 14.20
CA TYR A 562 -1.14 -41.00 14.70
C TYR A 562 -2.28 -41.56 13.84
N ASN A 563 -3.44 -41.72 14.49
CA ASN A 563 -4.68 -42.08 13.82
C ASN A 563 -5.51 -40.83 13.56
N ALA A 564 -5.62 -40.41 12.30
CA ALA A 564 -6.48 -39.32 11.86
C ALA A 564 -7.81 -39.87 11.31
N ARG A 565 -8.89 -39.10 11.40
CA ARG A 565 -10.15 -39.41 10.71
C ARG A 565 -10.25 -38.53 9.48
N ASP A 566 -10.26 -39.15 8.31
CA ASP A 566 -10.54 -38.49 7.03
C ASP A 566 -11.83 -39.09 6.47
N ASP A 567 -12.85 -38.26 6.28
CA ASP A 567 -14.21 -38.65 5.82
C ASP A 567 -14.80 -39.92 6.49
N GLY A 568 -14.59 -40.06 7.80
CA GLY A 568 -15.12 -41.18 8.59
C GLY A 568 -14.32 -42.48 8.50
N ARG A 569 -13.19 -42.51 7.78
CA ARG A 569 -12.23 -43.62 7.80
C ARG A 569 -11.03 -43.27 8.68
N LEU A 570 -10.56 -44.25 9.45
CA LEU A 570 -9.32 -44.14 10.21
C LEU A 570 -8.14 -44.26 9.24
N VAL A 571 -7.35 -43.20 9.10
CA VAL A 571 -6.10 -43.19 8.34
C VAL A 571 -4.94 -43.11 9.34
N THR A 572 -4.05 -44.09 9.29
CA THR A 572 -2.85 -44.13 10.12
C THR A 572 -1.72 -43.45 9.36
N GLU A 573 -1.32 -42.26 9.80
CA GLU A 573 -0.20 -41.53 9.22
C GLU A 573 1.01 -41.61 10.16
N SER A 574 2.17 -41.94 9.59
CA SER A 574 3.43 -41.98 10.31
C SER A 574 4.28 -40.79 9.88
N MET A 575 4.57 -39.89 10.82
CA MET A 575 5.44 -38.74 10.57
C MET A 575 6.76 -38.89 11.31
N PRO A 576 7.91 -38.64 10.66
CA PRO A 576 9.19 -38.58 11.34
C PRO A 576 9.19 -37.37 12.27
N THR A 577 9.01 -37.60 13.56
CA THR A 577 8.92 -36.54 14.57
C THR A 577 10.05 -36.73 15.57
N TRP A 578 10.78 -35.65 15.89
CA TRP A 578 11.91 -35.72 16.81
C TRP A 578 11.43 -35.46 18.25
N GLY A 579 11.72 -36.37 19.18
CA GLY A 579 11.26 -36.32 20.58
C GLY A 579 12.41 -36.24 21.60
N LEU A 580 12.07 -35.88 22.85
CA LEU A 580 13.01 -35.78 23.99
C LEU A 580 12.46 -36.61 25.18
N ALA A 581 13.30 -37.46 25.78
CA ALA A 581 12.95 -38.28 26.96
C ALA A 581 13.84 -37.96 28.17
N LEU A 582 13.28 -38.08 29.37
CA LEU A 582 13.93 -37.78 30.65
C LEU A 582 14.09 -39.07 31.47
N GLY A 583 15.33 -39.50 31.71
CA GLY A 583 15.69 -40.51 32.72
C GLY A 583 15.67 -41.99 32.31
N GLY A 584 16.83 -42.65 32.45
CA GLY A 584 17.01 -44.10 32.64
C GLY A 584 16.90 -45.00 31.40
N SER A 585 17.91 -45.83 31.14
CA SER A 585 18.10 -46.69 29.96
C SER A 585 16.89 -47.57 29.53
N ALA A 586 15.97 -47.93 30.43
CA ALA A 586 14.90 -48.88 30.14
C ALA A 586 13.83 -48.39 29.13
N LEU A 587 13.43 -47.11 29.17
CA LEU A 587 12.40 -46.59 28.26
C LEU A 587 12.93 -46.41 26.82
N LEU A 588 14.22 -46.07 26.71
CA LEU A 588 14.92 -45.93 25.42
C LEU A 588 15.12 -47.30 24.75
N GLU A 589 15.58 -48.29 25.51
CA GLU A 589 15.75 -49.67 25.02
C GLU A 589 14.43 -50.27 24.53
N GLU A 590 13.31 -49.98 25.22
CA GLU A 590 11.99 -50.49 24.87
C GLU A 590 11.37 -49.82 23.61
N ILE A 591 11.65 -48.53 23.39
CA ILE A 591 11.24 -47.81 22.18
C ILE A 591 12.08 -48.26 20.96
N GLU A 592 13.39 -48.46 21.14
CA GLU A 592 14.28 -48.94 20.07
C GLU A 592 13.96 -50.39 19.66
N ALA A 593 13.63 -51.27 20.60
CA ALA A 593 13.29 -52.67 20.33
C ALA A 593 12.01 -52.88 19.49
N ARG A 594 11.09 -51.90 19.48
CA ARG A 594 9.78 -52.02 18.80
C ARG A 594 9.61 -51.09 17.59
N GLY A 595 10.62 -50.29 17.26
CA GLY A 595 10.68 -49.54 16.00
C GLY A 595 9.78 -48.29 15.89
N GLY A 596 9.19 -47.79 16.98
CA GLY A 596 8.28 -46.63 16.90
C GLY A 596 7.52 -46.28 18.18
N LEU A 597 6.93 -45.07 18.22
CA LEU A 597 5.98 -44.65 19.27
C LEU A 597 4.57 -44.56 18.64
N HIS A 598 3.62 -45.36 19.15
CA HIS A 598 2.24 -45.36 18.66
C HIS A 598 1.34 -44.51 19.57
N LEU A 599 0.85 -43.38 19.05
CA LEU A 599 -0.09 -42.52 19.76
C LEU A 599 -1.53 -42.90 19.37
N GLY A 600 -2.20 -43.70 20.20
CA GLY A 600 -3.61 -44.02 20.03
C GLY A 600 -4.50 -42.84 20.44
N VAL A 601 -5.35 -42.35 19.53
CA VAL A 601 -6.39 -41.37 19.88
C VAL A 601 -7.54 -42.13 20.54
N GLY A 602 -7.53 -42.21 21.86
CA GLY A 602 -8.63 -42.78 22.63
C GLY A 602 -9.86 -41.87 22.59
N THR A 603 -11.01 -42.40 22.19
CA THR A 603 -12.32 -41.77 22.35
C THR A 603 -12.83 -41.98 23.78
N TRP A 604 -13.11 -40.87 24.48
CA TRP A 604 -14.20 -40.72 25.44
C TRP A 604 -14.85 -39.35 25.22
#